data_AF-A0A960XIW5-F1
#
_entry.id   AF-A0A960XIW5-F1
#
_cell.length_a   1.000
_cell.length_b   1.000
_cell.length_c   1.000
_cell.angle_alpha   90.00
_cell.angle_beta   90.00
_cell.angle_gamma   90.00
#
_symmetry.space_group_name_H-M   'P 1'
#
loop_
_entity.id
_entity.type
_entity.pdbx_description
1 polymer ?
#
loop_
_entity_poly.entity_id
_entity_poly.type
_entity_poly.pdbx_seq_one_letter_code
_entity_poly.pdbx_strand_id
1 'polypeptide(L)'
;MSNRLQRFVDEHPEFFEERAGYRRLHADIRDLMDRYARAYDKAEYDRLKLRVEEARKQERERLQNEIDQWTAECAEAQQKADEIDLELQAISKKIKVSHSRIETAEEARKPIPVPQKSWYHSGAIFMLLALSGVTFIYLGIIFNERVSVSYLMSGIVCLVLGFYLQFGGSGVDPNRGDAVTMQLSIIKQEQGFVKIAKIQRATLMERRRINIQTVDTYKRKIHHSMANLNILNG
;
A
#
# COMPACT_ATOMS: atom_id res chain seq x y z
N MET A 1 21.59 42.63 -42.06
CA MET A 1 22.16 43.11 -40.78
C MET A 1 23.37 43.97 -41.12
N SER A 2 23.41 45.22 -40.67
CA SER A 2 24.59 46.06 -40.89
C SER A 2 25.78 45.45 -40.13
N ASN A 3 26.80 44.96 -40.85
CA ASN A 3 28.03 44.34 -40.31
C ASN A 3 28.81 45.21 -39.31
N ARG A 4 28.41 46.48 -39.13
CA ARG A 4 29.17 47.49 -38.40
C ARG A 4 28.81 47.54 -36.91
N LEU A 5 27.55 47.34 -36.57
CA LEU A 5 27.11 47.29 -35.17
C LEU A 5 27.60 45.99 -34.51
N GLN A 6 27.65 44.91 -35.29
CA GLN A 6 28.25 43.65 -34.87
C GLN A 6 29.77 43.77 -34.72
N ARG A 7 30.47 44.46 -35.64
CA ARG A 7 31.88 44.82 -35.45
C ARG A 7 32.14 45.62 -34.18
N PHE A 8 31.30 46.59 -33.84
CA PHE A 8 31.48 47.36 -32.60
C PHE A 8 31.39 46.48 -31.35
N VAL A 9 30.48 45.49 -31.33
CA VAL A 9 30.35 44.52 -30.23
C VAL A 9 31.56 43.56 -30.17
N ASP A 10 32.17 43.26 -31.31
CA ASP A 10 33.34 42.38 -31.41
C ASP A 10 34.66 43.13 -31.11
N GLU A 11 34.75 44.41 -31.46
CA GLU A 11 35.94 45.26 -31.27
C GLU A 11 36.03 45.83 -29.84
N HIS A 12 34.91 45.90 -29.11
CA HIS A 12 34.85 46.47 -27.76
C HIS A 12 34.21 45.52 -26.72
N PRO A 13 34.80 44.34 -26.43
CA PRO A 13 34.28 43.40 -25.45
C PRO A 13 34.27 43.97 -24.01
N GLU A 14 35.12 44.95 -23.69
CA GLU A 14 35.24 45.58 -22.38
C GLU A 14 33.94 46.25 -21.87
N PHE A 15 33.01 46.56 -22.76
CA PHE A 15 31.71 47.15 -22.41
C PHE A 15 30.61 46.11 -22.19
N PHE A 16 30.92 44.82 -22.32
CA PHE A 16 29.96 43.73 -22.22
C PHE A 16 30.37 42.68 -21.19
N GLU A 17 29.42 42.32 -20.33
CA GLU A 17 29.54 41.22 -19.39
C GLU A 17 29.09 39.92 -20.07
N GLU A 18 29.97 38.90 -20.11
CA GLU A 18 29.61 37.58 -20.63
C GLU A 18 28.73 36.82 -19.64
N ARG A 19 27.54 36.44 -20.09
CA ARG A 19 26.67 35.48 -19.42
C ARG A 19 26.48 34.25 -20.27
N ALA A 20 26.04 33.15 -19.65
CA ALA A 20 25.84 31.86 -20.31
C ALA A 20 24.95 32.01 -21.57
N GLY A 21 25.59 32.12 -22.73
CA GLY A 21 24.97 32.22 -24.05
C GLY A 21 24.71 33.64 -24.60
N TYR A 22 25.00 34.73 -23.88
CA TYR A 22 24.81 36.10 -24.39
C TYR A 22 25.72 37.15 -23.72
N ARG A 23 25.96 38.27 -24.41
CA ARG A 23 26.70 39.44 -23.90
C ARG A 23 25.74 40.53 -23.42
N ARG A 24 25.85 40.97 -22.17
CA ARG A 24 25.04 42.07 -21.59
C ARG A 24 25.88 43.34 -21.50
N LEU A 25 25.42 44.44 -22.08
CA LEU A 25 26.09 45.73 -21.94
C LEU A 25 26.08 46.19 -20.47
N HIS A 26 27.21 46.71 -20.00
CA HIS A 26 27.40 47.31 -18.68
C HIS A 26 26.37 48.43 -18.41
N ALA A 27 25.79 48.43 -17.20
CA ALA A 27 24.66 49.31 -16.86
C ALA A 27 25.03 50.80 -16.87
N ASP A 28 26.26 51.13 -16.47
CA ASP A 28 26.87 52.45 -16.44
C ASP A 28 27.12 53.04 -17.83
N ILE A 29 27.25 52.20 -18.85
CA ILE A 29 27.55 52.61 -20.23
C ILE A 29 26.30 52.56 -21.11
N ARG A 30 25.22 51.98 -20.59
CA ARG A 30 23.96 51.78 -21.32
C ARG A 30 23.38 53.07 -21.87
N ASP A 31 23.28 54.10 -21.04
CA ASP A 31 22.75 55.40 -21.43
C ASP A 31 23.64 56.12 -22.45
N LEU A 32 24.96 55.97 -22.34
CA LEU A 32 25.93 56.53 -23.28
C LEU A 32 25.83 55.86 -24.65
N MET A 33 25.75 54.53 -24.66
CA MET A 33 25.55 53.75 -25.89
C MET A 33 24.20 54.04 -26.55
N ASP A 34 23.15 54.22 -25.76
CA ASP A 34 21.82 54.58 -26.25
C ASP A 34 21.83 55.95 -26.95
N ARG A 35 22.51 56.94 -26.36
CA ARG A 35 22.68 58.27 -26.95
C ARG A 35 23.53 58.22 -28.21
N TYR A 36 24.63 57.46 -28.21
CA TYR A 36 25.50 57.29 -29.37
C TYR A 36 24.74 56.66 -30.54
N ALA A 37 24.02 55.56 -30.30
CA ALA A 37 23.25 54.88 -31.34
C ALA A 37 22.14 55.76 -31.93
N ARG A 38 21.45 56.56 -31.10
CA ARG A 38 20.45 57.54 -31.57
C ARG A 38 21.05 58.68 -32.40
N ALA A 39 22.25 59.14 -32.05
CA ALA A 39 22.94 60.21 -32.78
C ALA A 39 23.51 59.72 -34.11
N TYR A 40 23.86 58.43 -34.21
CA TYR A 40 24.48 57.84 -35.39
C TYR A 40 23.46 57.49 -36.49
N ASP A 41 22.40 56.74 -36.16
CA ASP A 41 21.28 56.47 -37.06
C ASP A 41 19.98 56.26 -36.26
N LYS A 42 19.22 57.34 -36.10
CA LYS A 42 17.97 57.34 -35.34
C LYS A 42 16.93 56.39 -35.93
N ALA A 43 16.82 56.33 -37.26
CA ALA A 43 15.76 55.54 -37.92
C ALA A 43 16.04 54.04 -37.83
N GLU A 44 17.30 53.62 -37.95
CA GLU A 44 17.71 52.22 -37.75
C GLU A 44 17.62 51.83 -36.26
N TYR A 45 18.04 52.71 -35.35
CA TYR A 45 17.95 52.49 -33.90
C TYR A 45 16.50 52.32 -33.42
N ASP A 46 15.57 53.20 -33.83
CA ASP A 46 14.17 53.11 -33.43
C ASP A 46 13.53 51.80 -33.92
N ARG A 47 13.86 51.35 -35.14
CA ARG A 47 13.41 50.05 -35.68
C ARG A 47 13.96 48.86 -34.90
N LEU A 48 15.26 48.88 -34.56
CA LEU A 48 15.89 47.82 -33.78
C LEU A 48 15.35 47.77 -32.35
N LYS A 49 15.17 48.93 -31.72
CA LYS A 49 14.58 49.05 -30.39
C LYS A 49 13.18 48.44 -30.36
N LEU A 50 12.34 48.76 -31.35
CA LEU A 50 10.98 48.24 -31.43
C LEU A 50 10.98 46.72 -31.61
N ARG A 51 11.87 46.16 -32.45
CA ARG A 51 12.04 44.69 -32.57
C ARG A 51 12.51 44.02 -31.28
N VAL A 52 13.44 44.64 -30.55
CA VAL A 52 13.93 44.10 -29.27
C VAL A 52 12.84 44.15 -28.21
N GLU A 53 12.04 45.22 -28.16
CA GLU A 53 10.89 45.32 -27.27
C GLU A 53 9.80 44.30 -27.60
N GLU A 54 9.48 44.09 -28.89
CA GLU A 54 8.57 43.05 -29.35
C GLU A 54 9.09 41.64 -28.99
N ALA A 55 10.36 41.35 -29.24
CA ALA A 55 10.97 40.06 -28.88
C ALA A 55 10.96 39.82 -27.36
N ARG A 56 11.24 40.85 -26.55
CA ARG A 56 11.12 40.76 -25.08
C ARG A 56 9.69 40.55 -24.64
N LYS A 57 8.71 41.18 -25.28
CA LYS A 57 7.29 41.00 -24.97
C LYS A 57 6.84 39.57 -25.27
N GLN A 58 7.19 39.05 -26.44
CA GLN A 58 6.89 37.66 -26.83
C GLN A 58 7.54 36.67 -25.86
N GLU A 59 8.79 36.89 -25.47
CA GLU A 59 9.49 36.01 -24.53
C GLU A 59 8.88 36.06 -23.13
N ARG A 60 8.42 37.23 -22.67
CA ARG A 60 7.68 37.35 -21.40
C ARG A 60 6.35 36.61 -21.44
N GLU A 61 5.58 36.76 -22.51
CA GLU A 61 4.31 36.05 -22.70
C GLU A 61 4.55 34.53 -22.74
N ARG A 62 5.60 34.07 -23.43
CA ARG A 62 6.00 32.66 -23.48
C ARG A 62 6.32 32.11 -22.09
N LEU A 63 7.19 32.80 -21.34
CA LEU A 63 7.56 32.38 -19.99
C LEU A 63 6.37 32.42 -19.02
N GLN A 64 5.48 33.39 -19.15
CA GLN A 64 4.26 33.46 -18.35
C GLN A 64 3.34 32.27 -18.63
N ASN A 65 3.12 31.94 -19.91
CA ASN A 65 2.32 30.77 -20.30
C ASN A 65 2.96 29.47 -19.78
N GLU A 66 4.29 29.33 -19.83
CA GLU A 66 5.00 28.17 -19.27
C GLU A 66 4.81 28.07 -17.74
N ILE A 67 4.89 29.19 -17.01
CA ILE A 67 4.64 29.24 -15.57
C ILE A 67 3.20 28.82 -15.25
N ASP A 68 2.22 29.36 -15.97
CA ASP A 68 0.81 29.07 -15.74
C ASP A 68 0.52 27.59 -16.02
N GLN A 69 1.08 27.03 -17.10
CA GLN A 69 0.97 25.62 -17.43
C GLN A 69 1.57 24.72 -16.33
N TRP A 70 2.82 24.95 -15.92
CA TRP A 70 3.44 24.11 -14.89
C TRP A 70 2.78 24.29 -13.53
N THR A 71 2.20 25.45 -13.24
CA THR A 71 1.43 25.68 -12.01
C THR A 71 0.17 24.82 -12.00
N ALA A 72 -0.55 24.75 -13.13
CA ALA A 72 -1.71 23.87 -13.28
C ALA A 72 -1.32 22.39 -13.17
N GLU A 73 -0.27 21.95 -13.87
CA GLU A 73 0.23 20.57 -13.78
C GLU A 73 0.71 20.20 -12.37
N CYS A 74 1.32 21.17 -11.65
CA CYS A 74 1.73 20.99 -10.26
C CYS A 74 0.52 20.83 -9.32
N ALA A 75 -0.54 21.61 -9.53
CA ALA A 75 -1.76 21.50 -8.73
C ALA A 75 -2.46 20.15 -8.97
N GLU A 76 -2.54 19.70 -10.22
CA GLU A 76 -3.11 18.39 -10.57
C GLU A 76 -2.31 17.23 -9.95
N ALA A 77 -0.98 17.28 -10.04
CA ALA A 77 -0.11 16.26 -9.44
C ALA A 77 -0.23 16.22 -7.91
N GLN A 78 -0.39 17.39 -7.27
CA GLN A 78 -0.63 17.48 -5.83
C GLN A 78 -1.99 16.87 -5.45
N GLN A 79 -3.05 17.20 -6.18
CA GLN A 79 -4.37 16.63 -5.96
C GLN A 79 -4.36 15.09 -6.06
N LYS A 80 -3.68 14.54 -7.08
CA LYS A 80 -3.51 13.08 -7.20
C LYS A 80 -2.76 12.47 -6.02
N ALA A 81 -1.78 13.17 -5.45
CA ALA A 81 -1.07 12.70 -4.25
C ALA A 81 -2.00 12.68 -3.03
N ASP A 82 -2.85 13.70 -2.87
CA ASP A 82 -3.81 13.80 -1.77
C ASP A 82 -4.91 12.73 -1.88
N GLU A 83 -5.39 12.44 -3.09
CA GLU A 83 -6.33 11.33 -3.36
C GLU A 83 -5.73 9.97 -2.98
N ILE A 84 -4.47 9.73 -3.32
CA ILE A 84 -3.75 8.51 -2.92
C ILE A 84 -3.63 8.43 -1.39
N ASP A 85 -3.43 9.55 -0.70
CA ASP A 85 -3.38 9.57 0.78
C ASP A 85 -4.72 9.16 1.40
N LEU A 86 -5.85 9.58 0.82
CA LEU A 86 -7.17 9.12 1.24
C LEU A 86 -7.36 7.61 1.01
N GLU A 87 -6.92 7.10 -0.15
CA GLU A 87 -6.97 5.65 -0.44
C GLU A 87 -6.10 4.84 0.53
N LEU A 88 -4.90 5.32 0.85
CA LEU A 88 -4.00 4.70 1.83
C LEU A 88 -4.62 4.64 3.22
N GLN A 89 -5.29 5.71 3.65
CA GLN A 89 -6.02 5.73 4.93
C GLN A 89 -7.18 4.72 4.94
N ALA A 90 -7.94 4.64 3.85
CA ALA A 90 -9.03 3.68 3.71
C ALA A 90 -8.52 2.22 3.76
N ILE A 91 -7.43 1.90 3.07
CA ILE A 91 -6.80 0.57 3.11
C ILE A 91 -6.25 0.27 4.51
N SER A 92 -5.61 1.22 5.16
CA SER A 92 -5.11 1.07 6.54
C SER A 92 -6.24 0.73 7.52
N LYS A 93 -7.39 1.40 7.40
CA LYS A 93 -8.59 1.10 8.20
C LYS A 93 -9.11 -0.32 7.95
N LYS A 94 -9.17 -0.74 6.68
CA LYS A 94 -9.58 -2.12 6.33
C LYS A 94 -8.63 -3.17 6.91
N ILE A 95 -7.31 -2.95 6.83
CA ILE A 95 -6.31 -3.87 7.39
C ILE A 95 -6.47 -3.99 8.92
N LYS A 96 -6.71 -2.88 9.63
CA LYS A 96 -6.94 -2.88 11.08
C LYS A 96 -8.17 -3.71 11.46
N VAL A 97 -9.28 -3.53 10.74
CA VAL A 97 -10.52 -4.30 10.96
C VAL A 97 -10.30 -5.80 10.69
N SER A 98 -9.57 -6.15 9.62
CA SER A 98 -9.21 -7.55 9.37
C SER A 98 -8.31 -8.14 10.44
N HIS A 99 -7.34 -7.38 10.98
CA HIS A 99 -6.52 -7.86 12.12
C HIS A 99 -7.38 -8.12 13.36
N SER A 100 -8.29 -7.21 13.72
CA SER A 100 -9.16 -7.44 14.89
C SER A 100 -10.07 -8.66 14.70
N ARG A 101 -10.52 -8.93 13.46
CA ARG A 101 -11.30 -10.14 13.14
C ARG A 101 -10.48 -11.42 13.29
N ILE A 102 -9.22 -11.40 12.83
CA ILE A 102 -8.30 -12.52 12.99
C ILE A 102 -8.04 -12.77 14.48
N GLU A 103 -7.73 -11.73 15.26
CA GLU A 103 -7.51 -11.84 16.70
C GLU A 103 -8.75 -12.40 17.42
N THR A 104 -9.95 -11.90 17.10
CA THR A 104 -11.20 -12.41 17.67
C THR A 104 -11.41 -13.89 17.33
N ALA A 105 -11.13 -14.29 16.10
CA ALA A 105 -11.24 -15.68 15.66
C ALA A 105 -10.19 -16.59 16.32
N GLU A 106 -8.98 -16.08 16.56
CA GLU A 106 -7.91 -16.78 17.28
C GLU A 106 -8.22 -16.91 18.78
N GLU A 107 -8.80 -15.89 19.41
CA GLU A 107 -9.24 -15.96 20.81
C GLU A 107 -10.39 -16.94 21.01
N ALA A 108 -11.34 -16.98 20.08
CA ALA A 108 -12.42 -17.99 20.08
C ALA A 108 -11.90 -19.43 19.88
N ARG A 109 -10.66 -19.58 19.40
CA ARG A 109 -9.96 -20.86 19.23
C ARG A 109 -9.14 -21.27 20.46
N LYS A 110 -9.11 -20.48 21.54
CA LYS A 110 -8.48 -20.89 22.80
C LYS A 110 -8.98 -22.30 23.16
N PRO A 111 -8.08 -23.24 23.47
CA PRO A 111 -8.45 -24.65 23.58
C PRO A 111 -9.40 -24.81 24.77
N ILE A 112 -10.70 -24.88 24.50
CA ILE A 112 -11.62 -25.54 25.41
C ILE A 112 -11.09 -26.97 25.49
N PRO A 113 -10.74 -27.48 26.68
CA PRO A 113 -10.11 -28.79 26.82
C PRO A 113 -10.94 -29.78 26.01
N VAL A 114 -10.31 -30.35 24.97
CA VAL A 114 -10.92 -31.45 24.23
C VAL A 114 -11.05 -32.53 25.29
N PRO A 115 -12.26 -32.95 25.71
CA PRO A 115 -12.36 -34.15 26.49
C PRO A 115 -11.84 -35.23 25.55
N GLN A 116 -10.61 -35.69 25.79
CA GLN A 116 -10.10 -36.87 25.11
C GLN A 116 -11.18 -37.91 25.33
N LYS A 117 -11.75 -38.43 24.24
CA LYS A 117 -12.63 -39.58 24.32
C LYS A 117 -11.83 -40.63 25.07
N SER A 118 -12.23 -40.86 26.30
CA SER A 118 -11.52 -41.76 27.20
C SER A 118 -11.42 -43.11 26.50
N TRP A 119 -10.28 -43.77 26.66
CA TRP A 119 -10.01 -45.03 25.95
C TRP A 119 -11.15 -46.05 26.14
N TYR A 120 -11.80 -46.04 27.32
CA TYR A 120 -12.95 -46.86 27.70
C TYR A 120 -14.25 -46.65 26.87
N HIS A 121 -14.37 -45.57 26.09
CA HIS A 121 -15.48 -45.38 25.13
C HIS A 121 -15.14 -45.88 23.71
N SER A 122 -14.00 -46.55 23.53
CA SER A 122 -13.64 -47.18 22.25
C SER A 122 -14.52 -48.41 22.01
N GLY A 123 -15.08 -48.53 20.80
CA GLY A 123 -15.90 -49.68 20.41
C GLY A 123 -15.14 -51.02 20.50
N ALA A 124 -13.81 -50.99 20.44
CA ALA A 124 -12.98 -52.18 20.65
C ALA A 124 -13.08 -52.72 22.09
N ILE A 125 -13.16 -51.84 23.10
CA ILE A 125 -13.28 -52.25 24.51
C ILE A 125 -14.67 -52.80 24.79
N PHE A 126 -15.70 -52.22 24.18
CA PHE A 126 -17.05 -52.78 24.22
C PHE A 126 -17.09 -54.21 23.66
N MET A 127 -16.50 -54.43 22.48
CA MET A 127 -16.45 -55.76 21.86
C MET A 127 -15.70 -56.77 22.72
N LEU A 128 -14.60 -56.36 23.37
CA LEU A 128 -13.86 -57.21 24.30
C LEU A 128 -14.68 -57.55 25.56
N LEU A 129 -15.36 -56.57 26.17
CA LEU A 129 -16.23 -56.81 27.32
C LEU A 129 -17.45 -57.67 26.97
N ALA A 130 -18.01 -57.48 25.78
CA ALA A 130 -19.14 -58.27 25.30
C ALA A 130 -18.72 -59.72 25.05
N LEU A 131 -17.57 -59.93 24.39
CA LEU A 131 -17.02 -61.27 24.15
C LEU A 131 -16.66 -61.98 25.46
N SER A 132 -16.03 -61.28 26.42
CA SER A 132 -15.75 -61.85 27.74
C SER A 132 -17.04 -62.15 28.50
N GLY A 133 -18.05 -61.27 28.44
CA GLY A 133 -19.35 -61.49 29.08
C GLY A 133 -20.07 -62.73 28.56
N VAL A 134 -20.11 -62.91 27.23
CA VAL A 134 -20.72 -64.08 26.57
C VAL A 134 -19.98 -65.37 26.91
N THR A 135 -18.64 -65.34 26.93
CA THR A 135 -17.83 -66.52 27.29
C THR A 135 -18.02 -66.92 28.74
N PHE A 136 -18.12 -65.96 29.68
CA PHE A 136 -18.45 -66.26 31.08
C PHE A 136 -19.86 -66.84 31.26
N ILE A 137 -20.85 -66.33 30.53
CA ILE A 137 -22.21 -66.89 30.55
C ILE A 137 -22.21 -68.32 30.02
N TYR A 138 -21.51 -68.58 28.92
CA TYR A 138 -21.40 -69.91 28.33
C TYR A 138 -20.72 -70.91 29.27
N LEU A 139 -19.63 -70.52 29.93
CA LEU A 139 -18.97 -71.35 30.95
C LEU A 139 -19.89 -71.59 32.16
N GLY A 140 -20.65 -70.58 32.59
CA GLY A 140 -21.62 -70.71 33.68
C GLY A 140 -22.71 -71.75 33.39
N ILE A 141 -23.14 -71.90 32.13
CA ILE A 141 -24.13 -72.91 31.73
C ILE A 141 -23.55 -74.34 31.75
N ILE A 142 -22.24 -74.48 31.49
CA ILE A 142 -21.57 -75.78 31.41
C ILE A 142 -21.17 -76.32 32.80
N PHE A 143 -20.85 -75.45 33.77
CA PHE A 143 -20.38 -75.85 35.09
C PHE A 143 -21.51 -76.07 36.12
N ASN A 144 -21.30 -77.00 37.05
CA ASN A 144 -22.30 -77.46 38.03
C ASN A 144 -22.61 -76.42 39.14
N GLU A 145 -23.78 -76.56 39.77
CA GLU A 145 -24.60 -75.52 40.44
C GLU A 145 -23.90 -74.38 41.22
N ARG A 146 -22.83 -74.63 41.97
CA ARG A 146 -22.24 -73.59 42.85
C ARG A 146 -21.33 -72.59 42.13
N VAL A 147 -20.70 -72.98 41.03
CA VAL A 147 -19.77 -72.10 40.27
C VAL A 147 -20.49 -71.44 39.08
N SER A 148 -21.61 -72.04 38.64
CA SER A 148 -22.48 -71.55 37.58
C SER A 148 -22.98 -70.11 37.83
N VAL A 149 -23.49 -69.85 39.03
CA VAL A 149 -24.11 -68.57 39.38
C VAL A 149 -23.10 -67.42 39.39
N SER A 150 -21.88 -67.65 39.90
CA SER A 150 -20.83 -66.63 39.88
C SER A 150 -20.39 -66.26 38.47
N TYR A 151 -20.27 -67.24 37.56
CA TYR A 151 -19.91 -66.99 36.17
C TYR A 151 -21.02 -66.25 35.42
N LEU A 152 -22.29 -66.64 35.64
CA LEU A 152 -23.45 -65.95 35.07
C LEU A 152 -23.53 -64.48 35.51
N MET A 153 -23.39 -64.20 36.82
CA MET A 153 -23.41 -62.83 37.34
C MET A 153 -22.23 -62.02 36.82
N SER A 154 -21.03 -62.60 36.74
CA SER A 154 -19.86 -61.90 36.20
C SER A 154 -20.01 -61.54 34.71
N GLY A 155 -20.64 -62.42 33.93
CA GLY A 155 -20.92 -62.16 32.52
C GLY A 155 -21.98 -61.07 32.31
N ILE A 156 -23.05 -61.07 33.13
CA ILE A 156 -24.07 -60.00 33.10
C ILE A 156 -23.45 -58.65 33.49
N VAL A 157 -22.60 -58.61 34.52
CA VAL A 157 -21.89 -57.39 34.92
C VAL A 157 -20.98 -56.87 33.81
N CYS A 158 -20.26 -57.76 33.11
CA CYS A 158 -19.44 -57.35 31.95
C CYS A 158 -20.29 -56.74 30.83
N LEU A 159 -21.46 -57.32 30.54
CA LEU A 159 -22.36 -56.78 29.52
C LEU A 159 -22.92 -55.42 29.94
N VAL A 160 -23.44 -55.30 31.16
CA VAL A 160 -24.00 -54.04 31.68
C VAL A 160 -22.94 -52.94 31.75
N LEU A 161 -21.71 -53.28 32.18
CA LEU A 161 -20.59 -52.35 32.21
C LEU A 161 -20.17 -51.92 30.80
N GLY A 162 -20.16 -52.85 29.83
CA GLY A 162 -19.92 -52.53 28.43
C GLY A 162 -20.98 -51.57 27.86
N PHE A 163 -22.26 -51.84 28.12
CA PHE A 163 -23.36 -50.95 27.73
C PHE A 163 -23.24 -49.58 28.40
N TYR A 164 -22.97 -49.53 29.70
CA TYR A 164 -22.80 -48.26 30.42
C TYR A 164 -21.62 -47.44 29.89
N LEU A 165 -20.51 -48.09 29.53
CA LEU A 165 -19.35 -47.42 28.93
C LEU A 165 -19.59 -46.99 27.48
N GLN A 166 -20.48 -47.66 26.73
CA GLN A 166 -20.80 -47.28 25.34
C GLN A 166 -21.84 -46.17 25.26
N PHE A 167 -22.82 -46.15 26.17
CA PHE A 167 -23.95 -45.21 26.19
C PHE A 167 -23.81 -44.10 27.24
N GLY A 168 -22.89 -44.24 28.21
CA GLY A 168 -22.48 -43.15 29.09
C GLY A 168 -21.86 -42.06 28.24
N GLY A 169 -22.56 -40.92 28.11
CA GLY A 169 -22.30 -39.94 27.07
C GLY A 169 -20.84 -39.55 26.94
N SER A 170 -20.25 -39.79 25.76
CA SER A 170 -19.01 -39.13 25.39
C SER A 170 -19.32 -37.64 25.31
N GLY A 171 -18.77 -36.82 26.21
CA GLY A 171 -18.90 -35.35 26.20
C GLY A 171 -18.25 -34.65 24.99
N VAL A 172 -18.13 -35.36 23.86
CA VAL A 172 -17.56 -34.89 22.61
C VAL A 172 -18.70 -34.41 21.73
N ASP A 173 -18.84 -33.09 21.66
CA ASP A 173 -19.85 -32.40 20.87
C ASP A 173 -19.48 -32.46 19.36
N PRO A 174 -20.24 -33.16 18.51
CA PRO A 174 -19.90 -33.39 17.09
C PRO A 174 -19.89 -32.11 16.25
N ASN A 175 -20.58 -31.05 16.69
CA ASN A 175 -20.63 -29.76 16.00
C ASN A 175 -19.33 -28.93 16.12
N ARG A 176 -18.37 -29.38 16.94
CA ARG A 176 -17.09 -28.67 17.14
C ARG A 176 -16.15 -28.75 15.95
N GLY A 177 -16.19 -29.83 15.18
CA GLY A 177 -15.36 -29.98 13.97
C GLY A 177 -15.71 -28.94 12.90
N ASP A 178 -17.01 -28.70 12.72
CA ASP A 178 -17.53 -27.73 11.76
C ASP A 178 -17.25 -26.29 12.21
N ALA A 179 -17.36 -26.00 13.51
CA ALA A 179 -17.02 -24.68 14.05
C ALA A 179 -15.52 -24.33 13.89
N VAL A 180 -14.62 -25.31 14.11
CA VAL A 180 -13.16 -25.11 13.97
C VAL A 180 -12.77 -24.94 12.50
N THR A 181 -13.36 -25.72 11.59
CA THR A 181 -13.08 -25.60 10.15
C THR A 181 -13.60 -24.28 9.58
N MET A 182 -14.78 -23.81 10.03
CA MET A 182 -15.33 -22.50 9.68
C MET A 182 -14.46 -21.34 10.20
N GLN A 183 -13.94 -21.41 11.43
CA GLN A 183 -13.01 -20.39 11.93
C GLN A 183 -11.68 -20.38 11.14
N LEU A 184 -11.16 -21.55 10.77
CA LEU A 184 -9.94 -21.66 9.96
C LEU A 184 -10.10 -21.07 8.56
N SER A 185 -11.28 -21.23 7.93
CA SER A 185 -11.54 -20.63 6.62
C SER A 185 -11.62 -19.11 6.71
N ILE A 186 -12.27 -18.56 7.75
CA ILE A 186 -12.32 -17.11 8.02
C ILE A 186 -10.92 -16.53 8.21
N ILE A 187 -10.09 -17.15 9.05
CA ILE A 187 -8.71 -16.69 9.28
C ILE A 187 -7.89 -16.71 7.99
N LYS A 188 -7.95 -17.81 7.22
CA LYS A 188 -7.23 -17.90 5.93
C LYS A 188 -7.69 -16.85 4.92
N GLN A 189 -9.00 -16.59 4.86
CA GLN A 189 -9.57 -15.58 3.97
C GLN A 189 -9.12 -14.17 4.36
N GLU A 190 -9.21 -13.81 5.63
CA GLU A 190 -8.79 -12.49 6.14
C GLU A 190 -7.27 -12.31 6.00
N GLN A 191 -6.46 -13.36 6.23
CA GLN A 191 -5.01 -13.32 5.96
C GLN A 191 -4.70 -13.09 4.48
N GLY A 192 -5.45 -13.71 3.58
CA GLY A 192 -5.35 -13.48 2.13
C GLY A 192 -5.66 -12.03 1.76
N PHE A 193 -6.75 -11.48 2.30
CA PHE A 193 -7.12 -10.08 2.13
C PHE A 193 -6.01 -9.12 2.63
N VAL A 194 -5.46 -9.37 3.82
CA VAL A 194 -4.37 -8.55 4.38
C VAL A 194 -3.14 -8.56 3.49
N LYS A 195 -2.77 -9.70 2.89
CA LYS A 195 -1.63 -9.78 1.95
C LYS A 195 -1.87 -8.92 0.70
N ILE A 196 -3.05 -9.03 0.10
CA ILE A 196 -3.43 -8.23 -1.07
C ILE A 196 -3.45 -6.73 -0.72
N ALA A 197 -4.04 -6.37 0.42
CA ALA A 197 -4.10 -5.00 0.90
C ALA A 197 -2.70 -4.42 1.18
N LYS A 198 -1.74 -5.22 1.68
CA LYS A 198 -0.33 -4.81 1.83
C LYS A 198 0.34 -4.53 0.49
N ILE A 199 0.09 -5.36 -0.52
CA ILE A 199 0.61 -5.14 -1.89
C ILE A 199 0.02 -3.86 -2.49
N GLN A 200 -1.31 -3.69 -2.41
CA GLN A 200 -1.98 -2.47 -2.87
C GLN A 200 -1.44 -1.22 -2.17
N ARG A 201 -1.24 -1.28 -0.85
CA ARG A 201 -0.62 -0.20 -0.07
C ARG A 201 0.78 0.14 -0.59
N ALA A 202 1.62 -0.86 -0.86
CA ALA A 202 2.96 -0.65 -1.39
C ALA A 202 2.93 0.03 -2.77
N THR A 203 2.05 -0.44 -3.66
CA THR A 203 1.85 0.16 -4.99
C THR A 203 1.38 1.62 -4.90
N LEU A 204 0.43 1.91 -4.01
CA LEU A 204 -0.05 3.28 -3.79
C LEU A 204 1.05 4.19 -3.20
N MET A 205 1.87 3.69 -2.28
CA MET A 205 3.00 4.49 -1.76
C MET A 205 4.01 4.83 -2.85
N GLU A 206 4.27 3.92 -3.79
CA GLU A 206 5.15 4.21 -4.93
C GLU A 206 4.53 5.24 -5.88
N ARG A 207 3.23 5.13 -6.19
CA ARG A 207 2.51 6.15 -6.98
C ARG A 207 2.54 7.52 -6.32
N ARG A 208 2.32 7.57 -5.00
CA ARG A 208 2.42 8.81 -4.21
C ARG A 208 3.81 9.42 -4.32
N ARG A 209 4.85 8.60 -4.18
CA ARG A 209 6.25 9.04 -4.29
C ARG A 209 6.52 9.67 -5.66
N ILE A 210 6.08 9.02 -6.74
CA ILE A 210 6.22 9.53 -8.11
C ILE A 210 5.51 10.89 -8.23
N ASN A 211 4.27 11.03 -7.76
CA ASN A 211 3.54 12.29 -7.85
C ASN A 211 4.24 13.43 -7.08
N ILE A 212 4.79 13.16 -5.90
CA ILE A 212 5.57 14.15 -5.13
C ILE A 212 6.84 14.57 -5.88
N GLN A 213 7.56 13.62 -6.47
CA GLN A 213 8.74 13.94 -7.29
C GLN A 213 8.39 14.78 -8.52
N THR A 214 7.23 14.52 -9.12
CA THR A 214 6.69 15.31 -10.22
C THR A 214 6.38 16.74 -9.78
N VAL A 215 5.71 16.92 -8.64
CA VAL A 215 5.46 18.23 -8.01
C VAL A 215 6.77 19.00 -7.80
N ASP A 216 7.79 18.37 -7.20
CA ASP A 216 9.08 19.01 -6.96
C ASP A 216 9.81 19.39 -8.26
N THR A 217 9.59 18.62 -9.32
CA THR A 217 10.14 18.92 -10.65
C THR A 217 9.46 20.14 -11.26
N TYR A 218 8.13 20.22 -11.19
CA TYR A 218 7.41 21.41 -11.66
C TYR A 218 7.75 22.66 -10.87
N LYS A 219 7.82 22.58 -9.53
CA LYS A 219 8.26 23.71 -8.69
C LYS A 219 9.64 24.24 -9.10
N ARG A 220 10.59 23.35 -9.42
CA ARG A 220 11.91 23.75 -9.92
C ARG A 220 11.84 24.46 -11.27
N LYS A 221 11.03 23.96 -12.20
CA LYS A 221 10.82 24.61 -13.51
C LYS A 221 10.19 26.00 -13.36
N ILE A 222 9.16 26.12 -12.53
CA ILE A 222 8.50 27.39 -12.21
C ILE A 222 9.51 28.39 -11.64
N HIS A 223 10.31 27.97 -10.65
CA HIS A 223 11.32 28.84 -10.05
C HIS A 223 12.36 29.31 -11.07
N HIS A 224 12.80 28.43 -11.99
CA HIS A 224 13.73 28.78 -13.05
C HIS A 224 13.11 29.79 -14.04
N SER A 225 11.87 29.58 -14.50
CA SER A 225 11.23 30.54 -15.41
C SER A 225 10.87 31.86 -14.73
N MET A 226 10.53 31.87 -13.44
CA MET A 226 10.37 33.10 -12.66
C MET A 226 11.69 33.87 -12.55
N ALA A 227 12.82 33.18 -12.34
CA ALA A 227 14.14 33.83 -12.34
C ALA A 227 14.46 34.46 -13.70
N ASN A 228 14.17 33.77 -14.80
CA ASN A 228 14.34 34.31 -16.16
C ASN A 228 13.42 35.50 -16.44
N LEU A 229 12.17 35.45 -15.97
CA LEU A 229 11.21 36.54 -16.10
C LEU A 229 11.65 37.78 -15.31
N ASN A 230 12.23 37.60 -14.12
CA ASN A 230 12.83 38.69 -13.34
C ASN A 230 14.02 39.34 -14.06
N ILE A 231 14.87 38.54 -14.73
CA ILE A 231 15.97 39.06 -15.56
C ILE A 231 15.43 39.88 -16.74
N LEU A 232 14.31 39.47 -17.34
CA LEU A 232 13.66 40.21 -18.43
C LEU A 232 13.00 41.51 -17.96
N ASN A 233 12.66 41.63 -16.67
CA ASN A 233 12.01 42.80 -16.08
C ASN A 233 12.99 43.83 -15.50
N GLY A 234 14.25 43.46 -15.23
CA GLY A 234 15.31 44.34 -14.68
C GLY A 234 16.43 44.69 -15.67
#